data_AF-A0A0A2TMY3-F1
#
_entry.id   AF-A0A0A2TMY3-F1
#
_cell.length_a   1.000
_cell.length_b   1.000
_cell.length_c   1.000
_cell.angle_alpha   90.00
_cell.angle_beta   90.00
_cell.angle_gamma   90.00
#
_symmetry.space_group_name_H-M   'P 1'
#
loop_
_entity.id
_entity.type
_entity.pdbx_description
1 polymer ?
#
loop_
_entity_poly.entity_id
_entity_poly.type
_entity_poly.pdbx_seq_one_letter_code
_entity_poly.pdbx_strand_id
1 'polypeptide(L)'
;MTLAQKIEQILKDELKPENIKTIIDLAEFLKVKESQKKWDEINESEHEFITAEEQAHLEEVKATGQFIDQDELLQELGINKDEIQN
;
A
#
# COMPACT_ATOMS: atom_id res chain seq x y z
N MET A 1 -6.26 17.33 -12.49
CA MET A 1 -7.57 16.77 -12.86
C MET A 1 -7.58 15.31 -12.45
N THR A 2 -8.56 14.87 -11.65
CA THR A 2 -8.62 13.50 -11.13
C THR A 2 -9.16 12.52 -12.17
N LEU A 3 -8.95 11.21 -11.96
CA LEU A 3 -9.49 10.16 -12.84
C LEU A 3 -11.02 10.26 -12.93
N ALA A 4 -11.69 10.48 -11.80
CA ALA A 4 -13.13 10.72 -11.72
C ALA A 4 -13.58 11.92 -12.58
N GLN A 5 -12.89 13.07 -12.46
CA GLN A 5 -13.21 14.28 -13.25
C GLN A 5 -13.03 14.06 -14.75
N LYS A 6 -12.03 13.26 -15.14
CA LYS A 6 -11.77 12.94 -16.55
C LYS A 6 -12.85 12.01 -17.12
N ILE A 7 -13.27 10.99 -16.36
CA ILE A 7 -14.35 10.06 -16.74
C ILE A 7 -15.68 10.81 -16.87
N GLU A 8 -15.99 11.69 -15.91
CA GLU A 8 -17.19 12.51 -15.93
C GLU A 8 -17.23 13.45 -17.14
N GLN A 9 -16.14 14.14 -17.45
CA GLN A 9 -16.09 15.03 -18.63
C GLN A 9 -16.27 14.30 -19.97
N ILE A 10 -15.79 13.06 -20.07
CA ILE A 10 -15.87 12.27 -21.30
C ILE A 10 -17.27 11.65 -21.46
N LEU A 11 -17.88 11.18 -20.37
CA LEU A 11 -19.10 10.38 -20.42
C LEU A 11 -20.39 11.15 -20.09
N LYS A 12 -20.29 12.42 -19.66
CA LYS A 12 -21.44 13.27 -19.28
C LYS A 12 -22.55 13.36 -20.33
N ASP A 13 -22.20 13.27 -21.62
CA ASP A 13 -23.14 13.42 -22.74
C ASP A 13 -23.63 12.04 -23.26
N GLU A 14 -22.98 10.95 -22.83
CA GLU A 14 -23.25 9.59 -23.30
C GLU A 14 -24.00 8.73 -22.27
N LEU A 15 -23.85 9.04 -20.98
CA LEU A 15 -24.36 8.22 -19.90
C LEU A 15 -25.10 9.03 -18.84
N LYS A 16 -26.06 8.39 -18.19
CA LYS A 16 -26.69 8.93 -16.98
C LYS A 16 -25.66 9.06 -15.85
N PRO A 17 -25.80 10.06 -14.95
CA PRO A 17 -24.88 10.25 -13.83
C PRO A 17 -24.64 9.00 -12.97
N GLU A 18 -25.67 8.18 -12.78
CA GLU A 18 -25.60 6.89 -12.04
C GLU A 18 -24.63 5.89 -12.69
N ASN A 19 -24.63 5.83 -14.02
CA ASN A 19 -23.75 4.94 -14.79
C ASN A 19 -22.31 5.48 -14.79
N ILE A 20 -22.13 6.81 -14.83
CA ILE A 20 -20.82 7.45 -14.74
C ILE A 20 -20.19 7.15 -13.37
N LYS A 21 -20.97 7.28 -12.29
CA LYS A 21 -20.52 6.93 -10.93
C LYS A 21 -20.06 5.47 -10.87
N THR A 22 -20.84 4.55 -11.42
CA THR A 22 -20.50 3.11 -11.45
C THR A 22 -19.18 2.86 -12.18
N ILE A 23 -18.92 3.56 -13.30
CA ILE A 23 -17.65 3.45 -14.05
C ILE A 23 -16.47 4.03 -13.25
N ILE A 24 -16.68 5.14 -12.54
CA ILE A 24 -15.66 5.72 -11.65
C ILE A 24 -15.30 4.71 -10.55
N ASP A 25 -16.30 4.14 -9.88
CA ASP A 25 -16.10 3.17 -8.79
C ASP A 25 -15.34 1.92 -9.29
N LEU A 26 -15.69 1.43 -10.50
CA LEU A 26 -14.98 0.32 -11.15
C LEU A 26 -13.52 0.67 -11.49
N ALA A 27 -13.27 1.88 -12.00
CA ALA A 27 -11.93 2.32 -12.36
C ALA A 27 -11.03 2.48 -11.11
N GLU A 28 -11.58 3.00 -10.02
CA GLU A 28 -10.89 3.09 -8.73
C GLU A 28 -10.59 1.71 -8.16
N PHE A 29 -11.58 0.79 -8.19
CA PHE A 29 -11.38 -0.59 -7.77
C PHE A 29 -10.27 -1.30 -8.56
N LEU A 30 -10.26 -1.16 -9.89
CA LEU A 30 -9.23 -1.74 -10.74
C LEU A 30 -7.84 -1.17 -10.46
N LYS A 31 -7.73 0.13 -10.21
CA LYS A 31 -6.48 0.79 -9.82
C LYS A 31 -5.94 0.27 -8.47
N VAL A 32 -6.83 0.08 -7.50
CA VAL A 32 -6.47 -0.52 -6.21
C VAL A 32 -6.01 -1.96 -6.40
N LYS A 33 -6.75 -2.75 -7.18
CA LYS A 33 -6.41 -4.15 -7.48
C LYS A 33 -5.07 -4.30 -8.20
N GLU A 34 -4.77 -3.42 -9.15
CA GLU A 34 -3.47 -3.41 -9.84
C GLU A 34 -2.33 -3.07 -8.88
N SER A 35 -2.56 -2.13 -7.96
CA SER A 35 -1.59 -1.79 -6.92
C SER A 35 -1.37 -2.96 -5.95
N GLN A 36 -2.46 -3.66 -5.56
CA GLN A 36 -2.39 -4.87 -4.73
C GLN A 36 -1.62 -5.99 -5.43
N LYS A 37 -1.84 -6.21 -6.73
CA LYS A 37 -1.11 -7.22 -7.51
C LYS A 37 0.40 -7.04 -7.42
N LYS A 38 0.90 -5.80 -7.43
CA LYS A 38 2.34 -5.52 -7.26
C LYS A 38 2.82 -5.86 -5.85
N TRP A 39 2.01 -5.63 -4.82
CA TRP A 39 2.32 -6.05 -3.46
C TRP A 39 2.30 -7.57 -3.32
N ASP A 40 1.37 -8.25 -3.98
CA ASP A 40 1.31 -9.70 -4.02
C ASP A 40 2.57 -10.28 -4.71
N GLU A 41 3.01 -9.70 -5.84
CA GLU A 41 4.26 -10.08 -6.51
C GLU A 41 5.49 -9.87 -5.61
N ILE A 42 5.56 -8.76 -4.86
CA ILE A 42 6.64 -8.51 -3.89
C ILE A 42 6.63 -9.54 -2.76
N ASN A 43 5.46 -9.89 -2.24
CA ASN A 43 5.32 -10.91 -1.20
C ASN A 43 5.65 -12.30 -1.72
N GLU A 44 5.27 -12.65 -2.96
CA GLU A 44 5.62 -13.93 -3.55
C GLU A 44 7.14 -14.07 -3.71
N SER A 45 7.85 -13.01 -4.07
CA SER A 45 9.33 -12.97 -4.14
C SER A 45 10.01 -12.78 -2.78
N GLU A 46 9.28 -12.75 -1.65
CA GLU A 46 9.86 -12.54 -0.31
C GLU A 46 10.98 -13.55 0.00
N HIS A 47 10.78 -14.82 -0.39
CA HIS A 47 11.75 -15.91 -0.20
C HIS A 47 13.08 -15.72 -0.96
N GLU A 48 13.14 -14.79 -1.93
CA GLU A 48 14.38 -14.43 -2.63
C GLU A 48 15.26 -13.49 -1.79
N PHE A 49 14.65 -12.78 -0.83
CA PHE A 49 15.31 -11.75 -0.02
C PHE A 49 15.49 -12.15 1.45
N ILE A 50 14.63 -13.02 1.96
CA ILE A 50 14.76 -13.62 3.29
C ILE A 50 14.71 -15.14 3.19
N THR A 51 15.63 -15.79 3.90
CA THR A 51 15.63 -17.24 4.01
C THR A 51 14.48 -17.73 4.89
N ALA A 52 14.10 -19.00 4.75
CA ALA A 52 13.03 -19.59 5.57
C ALA A 52 13.35 -19.57 7.09
N GLU A 53 14.63 -19.63 7.46
CA GLU A 53 15.08 -19.51 8.85
C GLU A 53 14.91 -18.08 9.38
N GLU A 54 15.27 -17.07 8.58
CA GLU A 54 15.07 -15.66 8.95
C GLU A 54 13.59 -15.30 9.03
N GLN A 55 12.77 -15.81 8.11
CA GLN A 55 11.33 -15.61 8.15
C GLN A 55 10.69 -16.25 9.40
N ALA A 56 11.10 -17.48 9.76
CA ALA A 56 10.63 -18.14 10.96
C ALA A 56 11.03 -17.37 12.24
N HIS A 57 12.25 -16.83 12.27
CA HIS A 57 12.72 -16.00 13.37
C HIS A 57 11.91 -14.69 13.49
N LEU A 58 11.62 -14.02 12.38
CA LEU A 58 10.78 -12.82 12.36
C LEU A 58 9.36 -13.10 12.87
N GLU A 59 8.76 -14.22 12.49
CA GLU A 59 7.43 -14.61 12.98
C GLU A 59 7.43 -14.94 14.48
N GLU A 60 8.50 -15.56 15.00
CA GLU A 60 8.70 -15.77 16.44
C GLU A 60 8.83 -14.43 17.19
N VAL A 61 9.61 -13.48 16.67
CA VAL A 61 9.77 -12.14 17.26
C VAL A 61 8.45 -11.34 17.22
N LYS A 62 7.69 -11.41 16.12
CA LYS A 62 6.33 -10.81 16.05
C LYS A 62 5.38 -11.45 17.07
N ALA A 63 5.38 -12.77 17.18
CA ALA A 63 4.48 -13.50 18.07
C ALA A 63 4.80 -13.28 19.56
N THR A 64 6.08 -13.07 19.89
CA THR A 64 6.52 -12.71 21.26
C THR A 64 6.18 -11.27 21.63
N GLY A 65 5.70 -10.46 20.69
CA GLY A 65 5.23 -9.10 20.95
C GLY A 65 6.34 -8.16 21.41
N GLN A 66 7.61 -8.50 21.13
CA GLN A 66 8.74 -7.62 21.32
C GLN A 66 8.76 -6.58 20.20
N PHE A 67 7.81 -5.64 20.27
CA PHE A 67 7.84 -4.47 19.43
C PHE A 67 8.88 -3.50 20.00
N ILE A 68 9.80 -3.07 19.15
CA ILE A 68 10.68 -1.95 19.48
C ILE A 68 9.84 -0.69 19.37
N ASP A 69 9.84 0.12 20.42
CA ASP A 69 9.20 1.42 20.37
C ASP A 69 9.90 2.28 19.30
N GLN A 70 9.11 2.89 18.42
CA GLN A 70 9.65 3.63 17.29
C GLN A 70 10.56 4.77 17.77
N ASP A 71 10.26 5.40 18.89
CA ASP A 71 11.05 6.51 19.42
C ASP A 71 12.38 6.01 19.98
N GLU A 72 12.36 4.85 20.63
CA GLU A 72 13.55 4.18 21.15
C GLU A 72 14.49 3.75 20.01
N LEU A 73 13.96 3.17 18.94
CA LEU A 73 14.73 2.82 17.75
C LEU A 73 15.35 4.04 17.06
N LEU A 74 14.57 5.13 16.91
CA LEU A 74 15.06 6.36 16.30
C LEU A 74 16.17 6.99 17.13
N GLN A 75 16.05 6.94 18.46
CA GLN A 75 17.08 7.41 19.37
C GLN A 75 18.36 6.54 19.28
N GLU A 76 18.25 5.22 19.22
CA GLU A 76 19.40 4.31 19.04
C GLU A 76 20.11 4.53 17.70
N LEU A 77 19.36 4.78 16.64
CA LEU A 77 19.90 5.05 15.30
C LEU A 77 20.42 6.48 15.13
N GLY A 78 20.23 7.35 16.14
CA GLY A 78 20.64 8.75 16.10
C GLY A 78 19.86 9.59 15.09
N ILE A 79 18.67 9.14 14.69
CA ILE A 79 17.81 9.80 13.71
C ILE A 79 16.82 10.67 14.46
N ASN A 80 16.80 11.97 14.17
CA ASN A 80 15.79 12.85 14.74
C ASN A 80 14.47 12.66 13.98
N LYS A 81 13.35 12.71 14.69
CA LYS A 81 12.00 12.60 14.09
C LYS A 81 11.77 13.60 12.96
N ASP A 82 12.39 14.76 13.04
CA ASP A 82 12.30 15.84 12.04
C ASP A 82 12.98 15.46 10.70
N GLU A 83 13.91 14.50 10.70
CA GLU A 83 14.58 14.02 9.49
C GLU A 83 13.69 13.08 8.66
N ILE A 84 12.64 12.52 9.27
CA ILE A 84 11.71 11.57 8.62
C ILE A 84 10.50 12.30 8.02
N GLN A 85 10.19 13.52 8.47
CA GLN A 85 9.01 14.28 8.05
C GLN A 85 9.19 15.13 6.78
N ASN A 86 10.24 14.91 5.97
CA ASN A 86 10.45 15.60 4.69
C ASN A 86 9.92 14.80 3.48
#